data_AF-A0A416HFM7-F1
#
_entry.id   AF-A0A416HFM7-F1
#
_cell.length_a   1.000
_cell.length_b   1.000
_cell.length_c   1.000
_cell.angle_alpha   90.00
_cell.angle_beta   90.00
_cell.angle_gamma   90.00
#
_symmetry.space_group_name_H-M   'P 1'
#
loop_
_entity.id
_entity.type
_entity.pdbx_description
1 polymer ?
#
loop_
_entity_poly.entity_id
_entity_poly.type
_entity_poly.pdbx_seq_one_letter_code
_entity_poly.pdbx_strand_id
1 'polypeptide(L)'
;MKDCRLTITVRDDDIRCEMENISMVELATLSGYLQMLVGQEAIARGVDIEEVKTNLLDVHLESMISLEDQLKQGKLKVNNEEVEYGEEEDYD
;
A
#
# COMPACT_ATOMS: atom_id res chain seq x y z
N MET A 1 -7.72 16.39 -16.31
CA MET A 1 -6.92 15.34 -15.64
C MET A 1 -6.65 14.27 -16.67
N LYS A 2 -5.47 13.65 -16.66
CA LYS A 2 -5.24 12.45 -17.48
C LYS A 2 -5.97 11.29 -16.80
N ASP A 3 -6.49 10.35 -17.59
CA ASP A 3 -7.06 9.13 -17.04
C ASP A 3 -5.95 8.35 -16.32
N CYS A 4 -6.21 7.91 -15.09
CA CYS A 4 -5.34 7.03 -14.34
C CYS A 4 -5.80 5.57 -14.51
N ARG A 5 -4.85 4.63 -14.42
CA ARG A 5 -5.14 3.20 -14.45
C ARG A 5 -4.37 2.49 -13.35
N LEU A 6 -5.10 1.70 -12.57
CA LEU A 6 -4.55 0.70 -11.66
C LEU A 6 -4.98 -0.68 -12.18
N THR A 7 -4.01 -1.52 -12.53
CA THR A 7 -4.26 -2.90 -12.94
C THR A 7 -3.83 -3.82 -11.80
N ILE A 8 -4.77 -4.58 -11.26
CA ILE A 8 -4.49 -5.62 -10.26
C ILE A 8 -4.61 -6.98 -10.96
N THR A 9 -3.53 -7.75 -10.95
CA THR A 9 -3.51 -9.12 -11.48
C THR A 9 -3.28 -10.08 -10.33
N VAL A 10 -4.19 -11.06 -10.18
CA VAL A 10 -4.00 -12.19 -9.26
C VAL A 10 -3.73 -13.43 -10.10
N ARG A 11 -2.56 -14.04 -9.93
CA ARG A 11 -2.18 -15.25 -10.65
C ARG A 11 -1.23 -16.08 -9.79
N ASP A 12 -1.48 -17.38 -9.67
CA ASP A 12 -0.62 -18.30 -8.91
C ASP A 12 -0.35 -17.80 -7.47
N ASP A 13 -1.41 -17.30 -6.81
CA ASP A 13 -1.39 -16.67 -5.48
C ASP A 13 -0.51 -15.40 -5.35
N ASP A 14 0.01 -14.89 -6.48
CA ASP A 14 0.77 -13.65 -6.57
C ASP A 14 -0.17 -12.50 -6.96
N ILE A 15 -0.08 -11.38 -6.24
CA ILE A 15 -0.83 -10.15 -6.51
C ILE A 15 0.14 -9.12 -7.07
N ARG A 16 -0.10 -8.68 -8.31
CA ARG A 16 0.68 -7.64 -8.98
C ARG A 16 -0.16 -6.40 -9.23
N CYS A 17 0.42 -5.24 -8.92
CA CYS A 17 -0.19 -3.94 -9.14
C CYS A 17 0.65 -3.15 -10.13
N GLU A 18 0.03 -2.71 -11.22
CA GLU A 18 0.63 -1.80 -12.20
C GLU A 18 -0.13 -0.48 -12.20
N MET A 19 0.61 0.62 -12.24
CA MET A 19 0.07 1.97 -12.06
C MET A 19 0.48 2.85 -13.23
N GLU A 20 -0.50 3.54 -13.83
CA GLU A 20 -0.26 4.50 -14.92
C GLU A 20 -0.97 5.82 -14.66
N ASN A 21 -0.23 6.92 -14.77
CA ASN A 21 -0.71 8.30 -14.59
C ASN A 21 -1.44 8.54 -13.26
N ILE A 22 -1.05 7.83 -12.18
CA ILE A 22 -1.67 7.98 -10.87
C ILE A 22 -0.79 8.81 -9.94
N SER A 23 -1.40 9.79 -9.27
CA SER A 23 -0.74 10.58 -8.23
C SER A 23 -0.75 9.89 -6.87
N MET A 24 0.12 10.33 -5.97
CA MET A 24 0.14 9.86 -4.59
C MET A 24 -1.21 10.10 -3.88
N VAL A 25 -1.88 11.21 -4.16
CA VAL A 25 -3.20 11.53 -3.57
C VAL A 25 -4.28 10.57 -4.05
N GLU A 26 -4.28 10.25 -5.35
CA GLU A 26 -5.21 9.26 -5.92
C GLU A 26 -4.92 7.86 -5.37
N LEU A 27 -3.65 7.48 -5.21
CA LEU A 27 -3.26 6.22 -4.58
C LEU A 27 -3.69 6.12 -3.12
N ALA A 28 -3.48 7.18 -2.33
CA ALA A 28 -3.94 7.23 -0.95
C ALA A 28 -5.47 7.10 -0.86
N THR A 29 -6.19 7.74 -1.78
CA THR A 29 -7.65 7.65 -1.86
C THR A 29 -8.09 6.23 -2.23
N LEU A 30 -7.45 5.59 -3.22
CA LEU A 30 -7.73 4.19 -3.58
C LEU A 30 -7.41 3.23 -2.43
N SER A 31 -6.33 3.45 -1.69
CA SER A 31 -5.99 2.69 -0.48
C SER A 31 -7.13 2.75 0.54
N GLY A 32 -7.66 3.94 0.82
CA GLY A 32 -8.83 4.11 1.69
C GLY A 32 -10.05 3.33 1.21
N TYR A 33 -10.36 3.38 -0.09
CA TYR A 33 -11.46 2.60 -0.66
C TYR A 33 -11.27 1.09 -0.52
N LEU A 34 -10.06 0.57 -0.78
CA LEU A 34 -9.75 -0.85 -0.62
C LEU A 34 -9.91 -1.30 0.85
N GLN A 35 -9.45 -0.48 1.80
CA GLN A 35 -9.64 -0.75 3.23
C GLN A 35 -11.13 -0.80 3.61
N MET A 36 -11.96 0.09 3.05
CA MET A 36 -13.41 0.05 3.25
C MET A 36 -14.03 -1.24 2.69
N LEU A 37 -13.58 -1.72 1.52
CA LEU A 37 -14.05 -2.99 0.95
C LEU A 37 -13.69 -4.18 1.85
N VAL A 38 -12.46 -4.21 2.38
CA VAL A 38 -12.05 -5.23 3.38
C VAL A 38 -13.00 -5.19 4.59
N GLY A 39 -13.28 -4.00 5.11
CA GLY A 39 -14.19 -3.85 6.25
C GLY A 39 -15.61 -4.33 5.96
N GLN A 40 -16.18 -3.97 4.81
CA GLN A 40 -17.51 -4.44 4.39
C GLN A 40 -17.57 -5.97 4.33
N GLU A 41 -16.54 -6.58 3.77
CA GLU A 41 -16.44 -8.01 3.54
C GLU A 41 -16.19 -8.82 4.84
N ALA A 42 -15.48 -8.22 5.80
CA ALA A 42 -15.29 -8.78 7.14
C ALA A 42 -16.57 -8.66 7.99
N ILE A 43 -17.21 -7.49 8.01
CA ILE A 43 -18.48 -7.27 8.72
C ILE A 43 -19.57 -8.19 8.19
N ALA A 44 -19.65 -8.40 6.86
CA ALA A 44 -20.60 -9.34 6.26
C ALA A 44 -20.42 -10.79 6.75
N ARG A 45 -19.24 -11.15 7.27
CA ARG A 45 -18.94 -12.44 7.89
C ARG A 45 -19.08 -12.44 9.41
N GLY A 46 -19.53 -11.33 10.01
CA GLY A 46 -19.74 -11.20 11.45
C GLY A 46 -18.50 -10.79 12.25
N VAL A 47 -17.46 -10.28 11.61
CA VAL A 47 -16.29 -9.72 12.29
C VAL A 47 -16.64 -8.35 12.89
N ASP A 48 -16.18 -8.08 14.11
CA ASP A 48 -16.40 -6.80 14.78
C ASP A 48 -15.58 -5.67 14.13
N ILE A 49 -16.13 -4.45 14.12
CA ILE A 49 -15.47 -3.31 13.48
C ILE A 49 -14.16 -2.92 14.17
N GLU A 50 -14.03 -3.10 15.49
CA GLU A 50 -12.76 -2.85 16.18
C GLU A 50 -11.71 -3.89 15.79
N GLU A 51 -12.09 -5.16 15.62
CA GLU A 51 -11.20 -6.19 15.11
C GLU A 51 -10.75 -5.89 13.67
N VAL A 52 -11.66 -5.43 12.80
CA VAL A 52 -11.31 -4.97 11.45
C VAL A 52 -10.30 -3.84 11.48
N LYS A 53 -10.50 -2.82 12.33
CA LYS A 53 -9.57 -1.68 12.45
C LYS A 53 -8.19 -2.13 12.92
N THR A 54 -8.13 -3.02 13.92
CA THR A 54 -6.87 -3.57 14.41
C THR A 54 -6.15 -4.34 13.30
N ASN A 55 -6.83 -5.25 12.61
CA ASN A 55 -6.22 -6.03 11.54
C ASN A 55 -5.72 -5.15 10.38
N LEU A 56 -6.46 -4.11 10.00
CA LEU A 56 -6.02 -3.17 8.97
C LEU A 56 -4.82 -2.32 9.41
N LEU A 57 -4.77 -1.93 10.69
CA LEU A 57 -3.61 -1.22 11.24
C LEU A 57 -2.36 -2.11 11.24
N ASP A 58 -2.50 -3.38 11.64
CA ASP A 58 -1.38 -4.34 11.64
C ASP A 58 -0.84 -4.53 10.21
N VAL A 59 -1.72 -4.73 9.23
CA VAL A 59 -1.32 -4.82 7.80
C VAL A 59 -0.60 -3.54 7.34
N HIS A 60 -1.10 -2.36 7.72
CA HIS A 60 -0.47 -1.09 7.38
C HIS A 60 0.94 -1.00 7.96
N LEU A 61 1.11 -1.28 9.25
CA LEU A 61 2.40 -1.20 9.94
C LEU A 61 3.41 -2.18 9.35
N GLU A 62 3.04 -3.44 9.16
CA GLU A 62 3.90 -4.46 8.54
C GLU A 62 4.31 -4.07 7.11
N SER A 63 3.39 -3.47 6.35
CA SER A 63 3.70 -2.97 5.00
C SER A 63 4.72 -1.82 5.03
N MET A 64 4.61 -0.90 6.00
CA MET A 64 5.55 0.21 6.14
C MET A 64 6.93 -0.25 6.62
N ILE A 65 6.99 -1.20 7.55
CA ILE A 65 8.23 -1.83 8.00
C ILE A 65 8.93 -2.51 6.80
N SER A 66 8.18 -3.30 6.01
CA SER A 66 8.74 -3.95 4.83
C SER A 66 9.25 -2.95 3.79
N LEU A 67 8.54 -1.83 3.60
CA LEU A 67 8.97 -0.75 2.70
C LEU A 67 10.27 -0.10 3.19
N GLU A 68 10.36 0.21 4.48
CA GLU A 68 11.55 0.77 5.11
C GLU A 68 12.76 -0.17 4.98
N ASP A 69 12.57 -1.47 5.21
CA ASP A 69 13.62 -2.48 5.05
C ASP A 69 14.10 -2.57 3.59
N GLN A 70 13.18 -2.54 2.62
CA GLN A 70 13.53 -2.52 1.20
C GLN A 70 14.32 -1.27 0.82
N LEU A 71 13.94 -0.11 1.37
CA LEU A 71 14.64 1.15 1.17
C LEU A 71 16.05 1.11 1.75
N LYS A 72 16.22 0.66 3.00
CA LYS A 72 17.53 0.46 3.65
C LYS A 72 18.44 -0.51 2.89
N GLN A 73 17.86 -1.48 2.19
CA GLN A 73 18.60 -2.46 1.39
C GLN A 73 18.87 -1.99 -0.05
N GLY A 74 18.42 -0.79 -0.45
CA GLY A 74 18.52 -0.30 -1.83
C GLY A 74 17.72 -1.12 -2.84
N LYS A 75 16.69 -1.83 -2.39
CA LYS A 75 15.85 -2.73 -3.21
C LYS A 75 14.57 -2.07 -3.70
N LEU A 76 14.22 -0.89 -3.19
CA LEU A 76 13.00 -0.20 -3.56
C LEU A 76 13.09 0.27 -5.01
N LYS A 77 12.20 -0.27 -5.85
CA LYS A 77 12.02 0.17 -7.23
C LYS A 77 10.63 0.77 -7.39
N VAL A 78 10.57 2.02 -7.83
CA VAL A 78 9.30 2.70 -8.14
C VAL A 78 9.30 2.96 -9.65
N ASN A 79 8.31 2.44 -10.37
CA ASN A 79 8.18 2.62 -11.82
C ASN A 79 9.45 2.25 -12.62
N ASN A 80 10.17 1.21 -12.19
CA ASN A 80 11.46 0.76 -12.74
C ASN A 80 12.68 1.67 -12.46
N GLU A 81 12.55 2.67 -11.60
CA GLU A 81 13.65 3.52 -11.12
C GLU A 81 14.03 3.12 -9.68
N GLU A 82 15.33 3.04 -9.39
CA GLU A 82 15.85 2.78 -8.04
C GLU A 82 15.70 4.04 -7.19
N VAL A 83 15.20 3.88 -5.96
CA VAL A 83 15.03 4.99 -5.01
C VAL A 83 16.19 4.96 -4.01
N GLU A 84 17.01 6.01 -4.00
CA GLU A 84 18.07 6.18 -3.00
C GLU A 84 17.50 6.65 -1.66
N TYR A 85 18.04 6.11 -0.57
CA TYR A 85 17.72 6.55 0.79
C TYR A 85 18.41 7.88 1.07
N GLY A 86 17.65 8.93 1.38
CA GLY A 86 18.22 10.15 1.95
C GLY A 86 18.62 9.88 3.39
N GLU A 87 19.85 10.28 3.76
CA GLU A 87 20.29 10.23 5.17
C GLU A 87 19.28 11.02 6.02
N GLU A 88 18.87 10.45 7.17
CA GLU A 88 18.13 11.22 8.17
C GLU A 88 19.00 12.44 8.53
N GLU A 89 18.58 13.64 8.12
CA GLU A 89 19.17 14.85 8.68
C GLU A 89 18.74 14.88 10.15
N ASP A 90 19.67 14.50 11.03
CA ASP A 90 19.60 14.79 12.46
C ASP A 90 19.42 16.30 12.61
N TYR A 91 18.17 16.73 12.85
CA TYR A 91 17.90 18.10 13.25
C TYR A 91 18.36 18.25 14.71
N ASP A 92 19.56 18.81 14.90
CA ASP A 92 20.13 19.27 16.18
C ASP A 92 19.16 20.17 16.99
#